data_AF-I0ZAX9-F1
#
_entry.id   AF-I0ZAX9-F1
#
_cell.length_a   1.000
_cell.length_b   1.000
_cell.length_c   1.000
_cell.angle_alpha   90.00
_cell.angle_beta   90.00
_cell.angle_gamma   90.00
#
_symmetry.space_group_name_H-M   'P 1'
#
loop_
_entity.id
_entity.type
_entity.pdbx_description
1 polymer ?
#
loop_
_entity_poly.entity_id
_entity_poly.type
_entity_poly.pdbx_seq_one_letter_code
_entity_poly.pdbx_strand_id
1 'polypeptide(L)'
;MYVGWLQVDVDALRDREGDAVKRGLLDNYDDVEGYYNFQVGEMMDGRYEVFATHGKGVFSTVLRARDKGQQDALGRHPEVAVKVIRSNDVMFKAGQTETVILRKLSGADPEGKRHVVRLLRTFEYRQHLCLVFENMDINLRELTKKYGRGIGLNIAAVRAYAAQMLTALYHLRNCGVLHADIKPDNILVSASRTMVKLCDFGSAMFTGDNETTPYLVSRFYRSPEVILGLKYDHPMDMWSVGCVIYELFTGKILFPGRSNNEMLKLMMDVKGAFPKKMLKRGQFVNQHFEDDPNMSFALQEEDPVTRHPVRRLISNPTVKRDFAGLLAGSEGDKRKLAHLSDLLERLLHLDPDKRLSPKEALRHPFIKDTAAK
;
A
#
# COMPACT_ATOMS: atom_id res chain seq x y z
N MET A 1 15.72 35.14 25.21
CA MET A 1 15.70 34.88 26.67
C MET A 1 14.99 33.56 26.92
N TYR A 2 15.51 32.78 27.86
CA TYR A 2 15.18 31.39 28.22
C TYR A 2 15.61 30.28 27.25
N VAL A 3 16.89 29.94 27.43
CA VAL A 3 17.50 28.60 27.26
C VAL A 3 16.97 27.68 28.36
N GLY A 4 16.62 26.45 28.01
CA GLY A 4 16.33 25.35 28.94
C GLY A 4 17.00 24.07 28.44
N TRP A 5 18.05 23.66 29.14
CA TRP A 5 18.90 22.51 28.86
C TRP A 5 18.16 21.19 29.10
N LEU A 6 18.17 20.26 28.13
CA LEU A 6 18.15 18.83 28.43
C LEU A 6 19.60 18.37 28.45
N GLN A 7 20.10 18.21 29.67
CA GLN A 7 21.42 17.69 29.98
C GLN A 7 21.46 16.23 29.53
N VAL A 8 22.18 15.97 28.43
CA VAL A 8 22.49 14.61 27.99
C VAL A 8 23.40 14.03 29.05
N ASP A 9 22.94 12.97 29.71
CA ASP A 9 23.70 12.28 30.75
C ASP A 9 24.90 11.59 30.09
N VAL A 10 26.08 12.19 30.23
CA VAL A 10 27.32 11.77 29.55
C VAL A 10 27.82 10.43 30.11
N ASP A 11 27.37 10.06 31.30
CA ASP A 11 27.67 8.76 31.92
C ASP A 11 26.87 7.62 31.25
N ALA A 12 25.67 7.88 30.71
CA ALA A 12 24.90 6.91 29.92
C ALA A 12 25.50 6.59 28.55
N LEU A 13 26.45 7.42 28.06
CA LEU A 13 27.20 7.17 26.82
C LEU A 13 28.48 6.35 27.08
N ARG A 14 29.11 6.50 28.25
CA ARG A 14 30.31 5.73 28.64
C ARG A 14 29.97 4.28 28.97
N ASP A 15 28.81 4.00 29.56
CA ASP A 15 28.36 2.63 29.80
C ASP A 15 28.11 1.84 28.50
N ARG A 16 27.84 2.51 27.37
CA ARG A 16 27.65 1.86 26.06
C ARG A 16 28.95 1.45 25.36
N GLU A 17 30.08 2.08 25.69
CA GLU A 17 31.40 1.69 25.15
C GLU A 17 31.98 0.48 25.90
N GLY A 18 31.74 0.38 27.21
CA GLY A 18 32.09 -0.80 28.00
C GLY A 18 31.29 -2.06 27.61
N ASP A 19 30.02 -1.88 27.21
CA ASP A 19 29.17 -2.96 26.72
C ASP A 19 29.56 -3.45 25.31
N ALA A 20 30.16 -2.59 24.48
CA ALA A 20 30.58 -2.99 23.13
C ALA A 20 31.65 -4.09 23.13
N VAL A 21 32.48 -4.16 24.17
CA VAL A 21 33.51 -5.20 24.33
C VAL A 21 32.94 -6.50 24.92
N LYS A 22 31.80 -6.44 25.64
CA LYS A 22 31.03 -7.62 26.07
C LYS A 22 30.08 -8.18 25.00
N ARG A 23 29.76 -7.41 23.95
CA ARG A 23 28.88 -7.81 22.82
C ARG A 23 29.41 -8.97 21.97
N GLY A 24 30.68 -9.36 22.10
CA GLY A 24 31.26 -10.46 21.33
C GLY A 24 30.78 -11.87 21.72
N LEU A 25 30.01 -12.02 22.81
CA LEU A 25 29.63 -13.32 23.39
C LEU A 25 28.15 -13.45 23.77
N LEU A 26 27.27 -12.54 23.31
CA LEU A 26 25.84 -12.55 23.67
C LEU A 26 24.98 -12.73 22.41
N ASP A 27 24.44 -13.95 22.27
CA ASP A 27 23.30 -14.40 21.47
C ASP A 27 23.03 -13.71 20.11
N ASN A 28 23.33 -14.42 19.02
CA ASN A 28 23.09 -13.99 17.64
C ASN A 28 21.59 -14.11 17.24
N TYR A 29 20.74 -13.28 17.85
CA TYR A 29 19.30 -13.26 17.58
C TYR A 29 18.94 -12.69 16.20
N ASP A 30 19.90 -12.07 15.51
CA ASP A 30 19.67 -11.37 14.25
C ASP A 30 20.43 -12.05 13.11
N ASP A 31 19.89 -12.01 11.89
CA ASP A 31 20.67 -12.33 10.69
C ASP A 31 21.62 -11.17 10.34
N VAL A 32 22.51 -11.38 9.36
CA VAL A 32 23.48 -10.36 8.92
C VAL A 32 22.83 -9.08 8.38
N GLU A 33 21.55 -9.17 8.02
CA GLU A 33 20.77 -8.02 7.59
C GLU A 33 20.09 -7.36 8.80
N GLY A 34 19.98 -7.98 9.97
CA GLY A 34 19.31 -7.43 11.15
C GLY A 34 17.84 -7.87 11.26
N TYR A 35 17.42 -8.91 10.53
CA TYR A 35 16.13 -9.55 10.78
C TYR A 35 16.21 -10.49 11.97
N TYR A 36 15.14 -10.54 12.74
CA TYR A 36 15.02 -11.44 13.87
C TYR A 36 14.97 -12.92 13.45
N ASN A 37 15.85 -13.74 14.02
CA ASN A 37 15.91 -15.20 13.87
C ASN A 37 14.98 -15.87 14.90
N PHE A 38 13.70 -15.96 14.57
CA PHE A 38 12.70 -16.60 15.43
C PHE A 38 12.82 -18.14 15.45
N GLN A 39 12.28 -18.76 16.50
CA GLN A 39 12.10 -20.22 16.58
C GLN A 39 10.62 -20.60 16.69
N VAL A 40 10.21 -21.70 16.03
CA VAL A 40 8.88 -22.27 16.23
C VAL A 40 8.78 -22.81 17.66
N GLY A 41 7.71 -22.45 18.37
CA GLY A 41 7.51 -22.73 19.80
C GLY A 41 8.04 -21.64 20.73
N GLU A 42 8.74 -20.63 20.21
CA GLU A 42 9.27 -19.52 21.00
C GLU A 42 8.15 -18.71 21.67
N MET A 43 8.34 -18.37 22.95
CA MET A 43 7.46 -17.48 23.71
C MET A 43 8.00 -16.05 23.68
N MET A 44 7.39 -15.19 22.86
CA MET A 44 7.68 -13.76 22.85
C MET A 44 6.87 -13.02 23.91
N ASP A 45 7.52 -12.12 24.65
CA ASP A 45 6.90 -11.29 25.69
C ASP A 45 6.13 -12.11 26.76
N GLY A 46 6.57 -13.35 27.01
CA GLY A 46 5.90 -14.27 27.94
C GLY A 46 4.46 -14.65 27.57
N ARG A 47 3.99 -14.27 26.38
CA ARG A 47 2.56 -14.36 26.00
C ARG A 47 2.32 -14.92 24.60
N TYR A 48 3.18 -14.65 23.63
CA TYR A 48 2.96 -15.00 22.23
C TYR A 48 3.78 -16.21 21.83
N GLU A 49 3.14 -17.36 21.68
CA GLU A 49 3.77 -18.59 21.20
C GLU A 49 3.85 -18.58 19.68
N VAL A 50 5.05 -18.42 19.11
CA VAL A 50 5.27 -18.43 17.66
C VAL A 50 5.08 -19.84 17.12
N PHE A 51 4.34 -20.00 16.03
CA PHE A 51 4.15 -21.32 15.41
C PHE A 51 4.42 -21.37 13.90
N ALA A 52 4.49 -20.23 13.22
CA ALA A 52 4.84 -20.16 11.80
C ALA A 52 5.28 -18.75 11.39
N THR A 53 5.90 -18.63 10.21
CA THR A 53 6.07 -17.35 9.51
C THR A 53 4.86 -17.08 8.62
N HIS A 54 4.43 -15.83 8.53
CA HIS A 54 3.43 -15.36 7.57
C HIS A 54 4.07 -14.70 6.35
N GLY A 55 5.14 -13.92 6.54
CA GLY A 55 5.89 -13.31 5.44
C GLY A 55 7.15 -12.57 5.89
N LYS A 56 8.07 -12.32 4.96
CA LYS A 56 9.27 -11.48 5.14
C LYS A 56 9.21 -10.35 4.11
N GLY A 57 9.27 -9.10 4.57
CA GLY A 57 9.32 -7.90 3.73
C GLY A 57 10.61 -7.14 3.95
N VAL A 58 10.81 -6.02 3.25
CA VAL A 58 12.03 -5.18 3.34
C VAL A 58 12.23 -4.61 4.75
N PHE A 59 11.14 -4.36 5.47
CA PHE A 59 11.13 -3.64 6.74
C PHE A 59 11.04 -4.56 7.97
N SER A 60 10.50 -5.76 7.80
CA SER A 60 10.08 -6.60 8.93
C SER A 60 9.81 -8.05 8.53
N THR A 61 9.80 -8.92 9.53
CA THR A 61 9.24 -10.28 9.43
C THR A 61 7.88 -10.31 10.13
N VAL A 62 6.88 -10.94 9.53
CA VAL A 62 5.57 -11.18 10.16
C VAL A 62 5.47 -12.64 10.57
N LEU A 63 5.30 -12.85 11.87
CA LEU A 63 5.16 -14.17 12.49
C LEU A 63 3.69 -14.44 12.82
N ARG A 64 3.27 -15.70 12.75
CA ARG A 64 2.00 -16.17 13.31
C ARG A 64 2.26 -16.69 14.71
N ALA A 65 1.47 -16.21 15.66
CA ALA A 65 1.57 -16.61 17.05
C ALA A 65 0.20 -16.88 17.67
N ARG A 66 0.18 -17.64 18.76
CA ARG A 66 -0.99 -17.79 19.63
C ARG A 66 -0.84 -16.91 20.86
N ASP A 67 -1.88 -16.17 21.18
CA ASP A 67 -1.93 -15.38 22.41
C ASP A 67 -2.30 -16.26 23.61
N LYS A 68 -1.30 -16.62 24.41
CA LYS A 68 -1.46 -17.44 25.63
C LYS A 68 -2.09 -16.68 26.80
N GLY A 69 -2.16 -15.35 26.72
CA GLY A 69 -2.76 -14.51 27.76
C GLY A 69 -4.29 -14.42 27.67
N GLN A 70 -4.88 -15.00 26.63
CA GLN A 70 -6.33 -15.01 26.41
C GLN A 70 -6.80 -16.40 25.98
N GLN A 71 -8.04 -16.72 26.30
CA GLN A 71 -8.73 -17.90 25.79
C GLN A 71 -10.11 -17.49 25.27
N ASP A 72 -10.52 -18.07 24.15
CA ASP A 72 -11.89 -17.95 23.66
C ASP A 72 -12.85 -18.80 24.53
N ALA A 73 -14.15 -18.70 24.26
CA ALA A 73 -15.17 -19.44 25.01
C ALA A 73 -15.03 -20.98 24.94
N LEU A 74 -14.19 -21.50 24.03
CA LEU A 74 -13.90 -22.92 23.86
C LEU A 74 -12.53 -23.29 24.46
N GLY A 75 -11.90 -22.39 25.22
CA GLY A 75 -10.59 -22.61 25.84
C GLY A 75 -9.42 -22.53 24.85
N ARG A 76 -9.63 -22.08 23.61
CA ARG A 76 -8.58 -21.99 22.60
C ARG A 76 -7.89 -20.64 22.67
N HIS A 77 -6.59 -20.65 22.44
CA HIS A 77 -5.81 -19.42 22.34
C HIS A 77 -6.01 -18.76 20.97
N PRO A 78 -6.39 -17.47 20.92
CA PRO A 78 -6.60 -16.78 19.66
C PRO A 78 -5.28 -16.62 18.91
N GLU A 79 -5.35 -16.71 17.59
CA GLU A 79 -4.21 -16.43 16.72
C GLU A 79 -4.03 -14.92 16.52
N VAL A 80 -2.78 -14.49 16.38
CA VAL A 80 -2.37 -13.12 16.10
C VAL A 80 -1.23 -13.10 15.09
N ALA A 81 -1.04 -11.96 14.44
CA ALA A 81 0.14 -11.69 13.63
C ALA A 81 1.09 -10.76 14.40
N VAL A 82 2.37 -11.12 14.51
CA VAL A 82 3.41 -10.33 15.17
C VAL A 82 4.38 -9.82 14.10
N LYS A 83 4.31 -8.53 13.79
CA LYS A 83 5.27 -7.85 12.90
C LYS A 83 6.49 -7.47 13.72
N VAL A 84 7.61 -8.10 13.45
CA VAL A 84 8.91 -7.85 14.10
C VAL A 84 9.73 -6.93 13.19
N ILE A 85 9.90 -5.69 13.61
CA ILE A 85 10.63 -4.66 12.87
C ILE A 85 12.13 -4.99 12.88
N ARG A 86 12.79 -4.87 11.73
CA ARG A 86 14.24 -5.11 11.59
C ARG A 86 15.06 -4.25 12.56
N SER A 87 16.13 -4.80 13.11
CA SER A 87 17.05 -4.12 14.04
C SER A 87 17.89 -3.08 13.27
N ASN A 88 17.28 -1.91 13.05
CA ASN A 88 17.87 -0.79 12.33
C ASN A 88 17.16 0.50 12.78
N ASP A 89 17.92 1.53 13.16
CA ASP A 89 17.38 2.79 13.71
C ASP A 89 16.36 3.49 12.79
N VAL A 90 16.57 3.45 11.47
CA VAL A 90 15.63 4.02 10.49
C VAL A 90 14.33 3.22 10.49
N MET A 91 14.43 1.90 10.54
CA MET A 91 13.26 1.00 10.56
C MET A 91 12.50 1.10 11.87
N PHE A 92 13.22 1.26 12.99
CA PHE A 92 12.63 1.47 14.30
C PHE A 92 11.82 2.78 14.34
N LYS A 93 12.38 3.90 13.85
CA LYS A 93 11.65 5.18 13.73
C LYS A 93 10.44 5.09 12.82
N ALA A 94 10.55 4.38 11.69
CA ALA A 94 9.43 4.11 10.80
C ALA A 94 8.34 3.29 11.52
N GLY A 95 8.72 2.25 12.27
CA GLY A 95 7.81 1.42 13.06
C GLY A 95 7.11 2.18 14.20
N GLN A 96 7.79 3.16 14.82
CA GLN A 96 7.19 4.07 15.79
C GLN A 96 6.13 4.97 15.13
N THR A 97 6.46 5.52 13.95
CA THR A 97 5.51 6.33 13.16
C THR A 97 4.29 5.50 12.74
N GLU A 98 4.51 4.29 12.24
CA GLU A 98 3.47 3.32 11.92
C GLU A 98 2.56 3.04 13.14
N THR A 99 3.16 2.86 14.32
CA THR A 99 2.42 2.65 15.59
C THR A 99 1.52 3.84 15.92
N VAL A 100 2.02 5.08 15.79
CA VAL A 100 1.23 6.30 16.04
C VAL A 100 0.04 6.39 15.10
N ILE A 101 0.27 6.16 13.80
CA ILE A 101 -0.78 6.16 12.78
C ILE A 101 -1.84 5.10 13.09
N LEU A 102 -1.44 3.85 13.32
CA LEU A 102 -2.36 2.75 13.61
C LEU A 102 -3.18 2.96 14.88
N ARG A 103 -2.57 3.53 15.93
CA ARG A 103 -3.30 3.89 17.16
C ARG A 103 -4.34 4.98 16.90
N LYS A 104 -4.02 6.01 16.11
CA LYS A 104 -4.98 7.05 15.70
C LYS A 104 -6.14 6.44 14.93
N LEU A 105 -5.85 5.61 13.93
CA LEU A 105 -6.87 4.95 13.10
C LEU A 105 -7.77 4.03 13.92
N SER A 106 -7.20 3.26 14.85
CA SER A 106 -7.96 2.35 15.72
C SER A 106 -8.82 3.13 16.73
N GLY A 107 -8.31 4.23 17.29
CA GLY A 107 -9.06 5.10 18.20
C GLY A 107 -10.26 5.77 17.53
N ALA A 108 -10.14 6.09 16.23
CA ALA A 108 -11.22 6.63 15.43
C ALA A 108 -12.18 5.56 14.85
N ASP A 109 -11.95 4.27 15.11
CA ASP A 109 -12.83 3.16 14.72
C ASP A 109 -13.09 2.18 15.90
N PRO A 110 -13.82 2.60 16.96
CA PRO A 110 -14.09 1.72 18.10
C PRO A 110 -14.84 0.45 17.71
N GLU A 111 -15.75 0.54 16.73
CA GLU A 111 -16.60 -0.54 16.26
C GLU A 111 -15.89 -1.53 15.30
N GLY A 112 -14.69 -1.21 14.82
CA GLY A 112 -13.92 -2.07 13.91
C GLY A 112 -14.52 -2.22 12.51
N LYS A 113 -15.22 -1.19 12.02
CA LYS A 113 -15.99 -1.22 10.75
C LYS A 113 -15.31 -0.46 9.61
N ARG A 114 -14.07 0.02 9.80
CA ARG A 114 -13.36 0.86 8.83
C ARG A 114 -12.34 0.12 7.97
N HIS A 115 -12.32 -1.21 8.01
CA HIS A 115 -11.50 -2.03 7.10
C HIS A 115 -10.00 -1.70 7.12
N VAL A 116 -9.47 -1.34 8.29
CA VAL A 116 -8.03 -1.21 8.56
C VAL A 116 -7.66 -2.29 9.57
N VAL A 117 -6.50 -2.92 9.40
CA VAL A 117 -6.01 -3.95 10.34
C VAL A 117 -5.85 -3.35 11.74
N ARG A 118 -6.34 -4.06 12.76
CA ARG A 118 -6.32 -3.59 14.13
C ARG A 118 -5.00 -3.93 14.80
N LEU A 119 -4.30 -2.88 15.23
CA LEU A 119 -3.18 -3.00 16.15
C LEU A 119 -3.73 -3.32 17.55
N LEU A 120 -3.37 -4.49 18.08
CA LEU A 120 -3.80 -4.95 19.39
C LEU A 120 -2.86 -4.42 20.48
N ARG A 121 -1.55 -4.51 20.26
CA ARG A 121 -0.53 -3.96 21.16
C ARG A 121 0.84 -3.89 20.51
N THR A 122 1.76 -3.25 21.21
CA THR A 122 3.18 -3.18 20.87
C THR A 122 4.02 -3.62 22.06
N PHE A 123 5.20 -4.17 21.79
CA PHE A 123 6.22 -4.48 22.80
C PHE A 123 7.61 -4.44 22.15
N GLU A 124 8.66 -4.39 22.96
CA GLU A 124 10.03 -4.60 22.49
C GLU A 124 10.50 -5.98 22.92
N TYR A 125 11.18 -6.70 22.03
CA TYR A 125 11.71 -8.03 22.31
C TYR A 125 13.05 -8.21 21.61
N ARG A 126 14.09 -8.47 22.40
CA ARG A 126 15.47 -8.64 21.90
C ARG A 126 15.88 -7.50 20.96
N GLN A 127 15.61 -6.25 21.36
CA GLN A 127 15.91 -5.02 20.61
C GLN A 127 15.07 -4.79 19.33
N HIS A 128 14.09 -5.65 19.04
CA HIS A 128 13.12 -5.40 17.99
C HIS A 128 11.84 -4.79 18.52
N LEU A 129 11.34 -3.77 17.81
CA LEU A 129 9.96 -3.31 17.98
C LEU A 129 9.00 -4.36 17.38
N CYS A 130 8.04 -4.82 18.17
CA CYS A 130 7.04 -5.80 17.78
C CYS A 130 5.64 -5.19 17.81
N LEU A 131 4.90 -5.32 16.70
CA LEU A 131 3.51 -4.89 16.58
C LEU A 131 2.62 -6.13 16.46
N VAL A 132 1.65 -6.26 17.37
CA VAL A 132 0.69 -7.36 17.42
C VAL A 132 -0.61 -6.93 16.76
N PHE A 133 -1.04 -7.68 15.75
CA PHE A 133 -2.24 -7.42 14.97
C PHE A 133 -3.26 -8.54 15.13
N GLU A 134 -4.52 -8.21 14.84
CA GLU A 134 -5.55 -9.22 14.59
C GLU A 134 -5.13 -10.18 13.46
N ASN A 135 -5.58 -11.43 13.54
CA ASN A 135 -5.28 -12.44 12.53
C ASN A 135 -6.13 -12.27 11.27
N MET A 136 -5.49 -12.37 10.11
CA MET A 136 -6.11 -12.43 8.78
C MET A 136 -5.51 -13.61 8.01
N ASP A 137 -6.22 -14.14 7.01
CA ASP A 137 -5.85 -15.40 6.36
C ASP A 137 -4.73 -15.23 5.31
N ILE A 138 -5.02 -14.53 4.22
CA ILE A 138 -4.08 -14.28 3.12
C ILE A 138 -4.27 -12.88 2.56
N ASN A 139 -3.32 -12.37 1.79
CA ASN A 139 -3.49 -11.14 1.01
C ASN A 139 -4.24 -11.38 -0.31
N LEU A 140 -4.73 -10.30 -0.94
CA LEU A 140 -5.43 -10.36 -2.23
C LEU A 140 -4.53 -10.87 -3.37
N ARG A 141 -3.22 -10.62 -3.31
CA ARG A 141 -2.25 -11.16 -4.29
C ARG A 141 -2.27 -12.69 -4.29
N GLU A 142 -2.21 -13.31 -3.13
CA GLU A 142 -2.29 -14.76 -2.97
C GLU A 142 -3.67 -15.30 -3.34
N LEU A 143 -4.74 -14.61 -2.94
CA LEU A 143 -6.09 -14.99 -3.29
C LEU A 143 -6.27 -15.08 -4.81
N THR A 144 -5.88 -14.05 -5.55
CA THR A 144 -5.99 -14.04 -7.03
C THR A 144 -5.15 -15.13 -7.68
N LYS A 145 -3.95 -15.45 -7.16
CA LYS A 145 -3.14 -16.58 -7.64
C LYS A 145 -3.87 -17.92 -7.48
N LYS A 146 -4.62 -18.13 -6.41
CA LYS A 146 -5.40 -19.37 -6.16
C LYS A 146 -6.54 -19.57 -7.17
N TYR A 147 -7.12 -18.49 -7.71
CA TYR A 147 -8.15 -18.59 -8.76
C TYR A 147 -7.58 -18.93 -10.14
N GLY A 148 -6.33 -18.58 -10.40
CA GLY A 148 -5.64 -18.81 -11.67
C GLY A 148 -5.17 -17.52 -12.32
N ARG A 149 -4.04 -17.61 -13.03
CA ARG A 149 -3.39 -16.45 -13.65
C ARG A 149 -4.29 -15.84 -14.74
N GLY A 150 -4.62 -14.55 -14.59
CA GLY A 150 -5.38 -13.79 -15.59
C GLY A 150 -6.87 -14.08 -15.63
N ILE A 151 -7.42 -14.75 -14.61
CA ILE A 151 -8.87 -15.04 -14.50
C ILE A 151 -9.59 -13.93 -13.73
N GLY A 152 -9.01 -13.47 -12.62
CA GLY A 152 -9.65 -12.50 -11.73
C GLY A 152 -10.77 -13.11 -10.88
N LEU A 153 -11.48 -12.25 -10.17
CA LEU A 153 -12.59 -12.59 -9.28
C LEU A 153 -13.92 -12.24 -9.96
N ASN A 154 -14.99 -12.93 -9.54
CA ASN A 154 -16.32 -12.57 -10.00
C ASN A 154 -16.67 -11.12 -9.60
N ILE A 155 -17.48 -10.46 -10.43
CA ILE A 155 -17.80 -9.03 -10.27
C ILE A 155 -18.49 -8.70 -8.94
N ALA A 156 -19.21 -9.64 -8.34
CA ALA A 156 -19.86 -9.43 -7.05
C ALA A 156 -18.84 -9.35 -5.90
N ALA A 157 -17.81 -10.20 -5.92
CA ALA A 157 -16.69 -10.15 -4.99
C ALA A 157 -15.87 -8.88 -5.18
N VAL A 158 -15.57 -8.50 -6.44
CA VAL A 158 -14.88 -7.24 -6.76
C VAL A 158 -15.64 -6.04 -6.20
N ARG A 159 -16.97 -5.98 -6.41
CA ARG A 159 -17.83 -4.93 -5.86
C ARG A 159 -17.77 -4.89 -4.33
N ALA A 160 -17.87 -6.04 -3.67
CA ALA A 160 -17.81 -6.13 -2.22
C ALA A 160 -16.47 -5.63 -1.67
N TYR A 161 -15.35 -6.09 -2.23
CA TYR A 161 -14.01 -5.66 -1.81
C TYR A 161 -13.75 -4.18 -2.15
N ALA A 162 -14.21 -3.69 -3.31
CA ALA A 162 -14.14 -2.27 -3.66
C ALA A 162 -14.84 -1.39 -2.61
N ALA A 163 -16.06 -1.76 -2.18
CA ALA A 163 -16.79 -1.02 -1.16
C ALA A 163 -16.03 -0.96 0.18
N GLN A 164 -15.39 -2.06 0.56
CA GLN A 164 -14.61 -2.15 1.80
C GLN A 164 -13.32 -1.34 1.74
N MET A 165 -12.56 -1.43 0.62
CA MET A 165 -11.37 -0.61 0.39
C MET A 165 -11.72 0.89 0.38
N LEU A 166 -12.82 1.29 -0.28
CA LEU A 166 -13.28 2.68 -0.30
C LEU A 166 -13.73 3.16 1.09
N THR A 167 -14.29 2.26 1.92
CA THR A 167 -14.61 2.56 3.32
C THR A 167 -13.35 2.81 4.14
N ALA A 168 -12.29 2.03 3.92
CA ALA A 168 -10.98 2.29 4.53
C ALA A 168 -10.40 3.63 4.08
N LEU A 169 -10.42 3.95 2.78
CA LEU A 169 -9.93 5.25 2.30
C LEU A 169 -10.73 6.43 2.85
N TYR A 170 -12.04 6.28 3.04
CA TYR A 170 -12.84 7.30 3.70
C TYR A 170 -12.40 7.53 5.14
N HIS A 171 -12.05 6.46 5.86
CA HIS A 171 -11.51 6.53 7.22
C HIS A 171 -10.13 7.21 7.28
N LEU A 172 -9.20 6.79 6.41
CA LEU A 172 -7.87 7.39 6.30
C LEU A 172 -7.96 8.89 6.02
N ARG A 173 -8.86 9.29 5.10
CA ARG A 173 -9.14 10.70 4.80
C ARG A 173 -9.62 11.48 6.02
N ASN A 174 -10.57 10.96 6.77
CA ASN A 174 -11.07 11.65 7.97
C ASN A 174 -10.02 11.75 9.08
N CYS A 175 -9.01 10.86 9.07
CA CYS A 175 -7.90 10.89 10.00
C CYS A 175 -6.69 11.69 9.49
N GLY A 176 -6.72 12.22 8.26
CA GLY A 176 -5.59 12.91 7.63
C GLY A 176 -4.38 12.00 7.43
N VAL A 177 -4.60 10.73 7.04
CA VAL A 177 -3.56 9.73 6.80
C VAL A 177 -3.51 9.35 5.32
N LEU A 178 -2.30 9.31 4.76
CA LEU A 178 -1.99 8.72 3.46
C LEU A 178 -1.38 7.35 3.68
N HIS A 179 -1.86 6.32 2.98
CA HIS A 179 -1.29 4.97 3.06
C HIS A 179 -0.01 4.87 2.22
N ALA A 180 -0.03 5.41 1.00
CA ALA A 180 1.11 5.51 0.10
C ALA A 180 1.76 4.18 -0.34
N ASP A 181 1.11 3.02 -0.13
CA ASP A 181 1.56 1.73 -0.69
C ASP A 181 0.41 0.71 -0.83
N ILE A 182 -0.74 1.18 -1.33
CA ILE A 182 -1.89 0.30 -1.57
C ILE A 182 -1.64 -0.57 -2.79
N LYS A 183 -1.69 -1.88 -2.58
CA LYS A 183 -1.51 -2.93 -3.59
C LYS A 183 -2.14 -4.23 -3.08
N PRO A 184 -2.40 -5.25 -3.93
CA PRO A 184 -3.03 -6.50 -3.50
C PRO A 184 -2.28 -7.21 -2.37
N ASP A 185 -0.95 -7.04 -2.28
CA ASP A 185 -0.09 -7.60 -1.25
C ASP A 185 -0.35 -6.99 0.14
N ASN A 186 -0.82 -5.73 0.20
CA ASN A 186 -1.09 -4.97 1.43
C ASN A 186 -2.59 -4.89 1.77
N ILE A 187 -3.38 -5.82 1.23
CA ILE A 187 -4.82 -5.93 1.49
C ILE A 187 -5.10 -7.37 1.91
N LEU A 188 -5.37 -7.56 3.19
CA LEU A 188 -5.60 -8.86 3.80
C LEU A 188 -7.07 -9.26 3.67
N VAL A 189 -7.31 -10.56 3.56
CA VAL A 189 -8.61 -11.19 3.38
C VAL A 189 -8.90 -12.06 4.61
N SER A 190 -10.13 -12.02 5.11
CA SER A 190 -10.56 -12.91 6.19
C SER A 190 -10.64 -14.36 5.72
N ALA A 191 -10.58 -15.33 6.64
CA ALA A 191 -10.71 -16.76 6.30
C ALA A 191 -12.03 -17.09 5.58
N SER A 192 -13.11 -16.38 5.91
CA SER A 192 -14.42 -16.48 5.23
C SER A 192 -14.43 -15.88 3.82
N ARG A 193 -13.39 -15.13 3.43
CA ARG A 193 -13.28 -14.37 2.18
C ARG A 193 -14.36 -13.29 1.99
N THR A 194 -15.07 -12.93 3.06
CA THR A 194 -16.12 -11.91 3.00
C THR A 194 -15.63 -10.52 3.37
N MET A 195 -14.46 -10.43 4.00
CA MET A 195 -13.89 -9.17 4.49
C MET A 195 -12.48 -8.95 3.99
N VAL A 196 -12.17 -7.70 3.65
CA VAL A 196 -10.82 -7.21 3.41
C VAL A 196 -10.45 -6.10 4.39
N LYS A 197 -9.17 -5.99 4.72
CA LYS A 197 -8.60 -4.91 5.52
C LYS A 197 -7.28 -4.42 4.93
N LEU A 198 -7.06 -3.11 4.90
CA LEU A 198 -5.76 -2.52 4.58
C LEU A 198 -4.76 -2.83 5.69
N CYS A 199 -3.53 -3.16 5.33
CA CYS A 199 -2.43 -3.42 6.26
C CYS A 199 -1.13 -2.76 5.77
N ASP A 200 -0.08 -2.86 6.59
CA ASP A 200 1.26 -2.34 6.31
C ASP A 200 1.29 -0.81 6.12
N PHE A 201 1.33 -0.10 7.25
CA PHE A 201 1.37 1.35 7.32
C PHE A 201 2.82 1.85 7.47
N GLY A 202 3.82 1.03 7.13
CA GLY A 202 5.24 1.39 7.23
C GLY A 202 5.67 2.51 6.27
N SER A 203 4.91 2.77 5.21
CA SER A 203 5.09 3.90 4.28
C SER A 203 4.07 5.03 4.50
N ALA A 204 3.17 4.87 5.47
CA ALA A 204 2.09 5.82 5.70
C ALA A 204 2.60 7.12 6.35
N MET A 205 1.91 8.21 6.09
CA MET A 205 2.26 9.55 6.59
C MET A 205 1.01 10.38 6.86
N PHE A 206 1.15 11.43 7.66
CA PHE A 206 0.08 12.42 7.82
C PHE A 206 0.06 13.39 6.62
N THR A 207 -1.13 13.89 6.30
CA THR A 207 -1.26 14.90 5.25
C THR A 207 -0.51 16.19 5.62
N GLY A 208 0.05 16.86 4.62
CA GLY A 208 0.80 18.11 4.80
C GLY A 208 2.29 17.93 5.03
N ASP A 209 2.75 16.79 5.54
CA ASP A 209 4.15 16.50 5.86
C ASP A 209 4.86 15.69 4.75
N ASN A 210 4.66 16.09 3.50
CA ASN A 210 5.01 15.27 2.34
C ASN A 210 6.20 15.82 1.54
N GLU A 211 7.34 15.14 1.59
CA GLU A 211 8.46 15.42 0.69
C GLU A 211 8.20 14.94 -0.73
N THR A 212 8.35 15.81 -1.74
CA THR A 212 8.09 15.43 -3.12
C THR A 212 9.15 14.45 -3.65
N THR A 213 8.75 13.22 -3.94
CA THR A 213 9.62 12.17 -4.50
C THR A 213 8.91 11.37 -5.60
N PRO A 214 9.59 11.02 -6.70
CA PRO A 214 8.96 10.30 -7.82
C PRO A 214 8.84 8.79 -7.58
N TYR A 215 9.27 8.29 -6.42
CA TYR A 215 9.35 6.87 -6.10
C TYR A 215 8.43 6.41 -4.96
N LEU A 216 7.63 7.31 -4.39
CA LEU A 216 6.57 6.92 -3.44
C LEU A 216 5.56 5.99 -4.11
N VAL A 217 4.95 5.08 -3.35
CA VAL A 217 4.05 4.01 -3.84
C VAL A 217 4.74 2.96 -4.72
N SER A 218 4.38 1.69 -4.56
CA SER A 218 4.77 0.62 -5.48
C SER A 218 4.40 0.97 -6.94
N ARG A 219 5.38 0.84 -7.85
CA ARG A 219 5.34 1.39 -9.22
C ARG A 219 4.03 1.15 -9.98
N PHE A 220 3.50 -0.08 -10.00
CA PHE A 220 2.30 -0.42 -10.79
C PHE A 220 1.00 0.23 -10.28
N TYR A 221 1.01 0.74 -9.05
CA TYR A 221 -0.12 1.40 -8.39
C TYR A 221 0.16 2.89 -8.14
N ARG A 222 1.30 3.39 -8.62
CA ARG A 222 1.75 4.77 -8.44
C ARG A 222 0.94 5.71 -9.33
N SER A 223 0.49 6.81 -8.75
CA SER A 223 -0.31 7.82 -9.44
C SER A 223 0.57 8.76 -10.28
N PRO A 224 0.01 9.40 -11.33
CA PRO A 224 0.79 10.29 -12.19
C PRO A 224 1.34 11.52 -11.46
N GLU A 225 0.63 12.08 -10.48
CA GLU A 225 1.09 13.25 -9.72
C GLU A 225 2.33 12.94 -8.89
N VAL A 226 2.50 11.70 -8.42
CA VAL A 226 3.75 11.27 -7.77
C VAL A 226 4.88 11.24 -8.79
N ILE A 227 4.69 10.58 -9.93
CA ILE A 227 5.71 10.45 -10.97
C ILE A 227 6.16 11.82 -11.48
N LEU A 228 5.21 12.74 -11.69
CA LEU A 228 5.44 14.07 -12.26
C LEU A 228 5.93 15.09 -11.21
N GLY A 229 5.95 14.74 -9.93
CA GLY A 229 6.42 15.63 -8.86
C GLY A 229 5.45 16.78 -8.58
N LEU A 230 4.15 16.52 -8.64
CA LEU A 230 3.13 17.46 -8.16
C LEU A 230 2.93 17.24 -6.66
N LYS A 231 2.32 18.24 -5.99
CA LYS A 231 1.79 18.02 -4.64
C LYS A 231 0.75 16.91 -4.68
N TYR A 232 0.84 16.00 -3.74
CA TYR A 232 -0.04 14.84 -3.63
C TYR A 232 -0.70 14.79 -2.25
N ASP A 233 -1.85 14.14 -2.22
CA ASP A 233 -2.72 13.96 -1.06
C ASP A 233 -3.56 12.68 -1.27
N HIS A 234 -4.68 12.52 -0.55
CA HIS A 234 -5.59 11.36 -0.61
C HIS A 234 -5.99 10.87 -2.02
N PRO A 235 -6.12 11.71 -3.08
CA PRO A 235 -6.38 11.22 -4.43
C PRO A 235 -5.32 10.24 -4.98
N MET A 236 -4.11 10.20 -4.41
CA MET A 236 -3.09 9.21 -4.73
C MET A 236 -3.54 7.79 -4.34
N ASP A 237 -4.01 7.60 -3.11
CA ASP A 237 -4.50 6.30 -2.64
C ASP A 237 -5.76 5.86 -3.41
N MET A 238 -6.59 6.82 -3.85
CA MET A 238 -7.73 6.54 -4.73
C MET A 238 -7.31 5.95 -6.08
N TRP A 239 -6.20 6.45 -6.66
CA TRP A 239 -5.63 5.90 -7.88
C TRP A 239 -5.17 4.45 -7.67
N SER A 240 -4.42 4.20 -6.60
CA SER A 240 -3.92 2.86 -6.27
C SER A 240 -5.07 1.85 -6.09
N VAL A 241 -6.16 2.24 -5.41
CA VAL A 241 -7.37 1.40 -5.29
C VAL A 241 -8.03 1.16 -6.65
N GLY A 242 -8.08 2.15 -7.56
CA GLY A 242 -8.56 1.95 -8.93
C GLY A 242 -7.77 0.87 -9.67
N CYS A 243 -6.44 0.90 -9.59
CA CYS A 243 -5.57 -0.13 -10.15
C CYS A 243 -5.83 -1.52 -9.54
N VAL A 244 -5.99 -1.60 -8.21
CA VAL A 244 -6.32 -2.86 -7.52
C VAL A 244 -7.68 -3.40 -7.98
N ILE A 245 -8.72 -2.58 -8.06
CA ILE A 245 -10.06 -3.02 -8.48
C ILE A 245 -10.02 -3.62 -9.88
N TYR A 246 -9.32 -2.99 -10.82
CA TYR A 246 -9.12 -3.53 -12.17
C TYR A 246 -8.42 -4.90 -12.12
N GLU A 247 -7.35 -4.99 -11.34
CA GLU A 247 -6.55 -6.21 -11.25
C GLU A 247 -7.32 -7.35 -10.58
N LEU A 248 -8.14 -7.07 -9.58
CA LEU A 248 -9.01 -8.07 -8.97
C LEU A 248 -10.02 -8.63 -9.97
N PHE A 249 -10.58 -7.79 -10.84
CA PHE A 249 -11.57 -8.24 -11.80
C PHE A 249 -10.95 -9.00 -12.98
N THR A 250 -9.80 -8.55 -13.48
CA THR A 250 -9.19 -9.11 -14.70
C THR A 250 -8.08 -10.13 -14.43
N GLY A 251 -7.58 -10.18 -13.20
CA GLY A 251 -6.37 -10.94 -12.85
C GLY A 251 -5.09 -10.39 -13.47
N LYS A 252 -5.11 -9.14 -14.00
CA LYS A 252 -4.00 -8.52 -14.73
C LYS A 252 -3.63 -7.17 -14.11
N ILE A 253 -2.35 -6.90 -14.01
CA ILE A 253 -1.84 -5.58 -13.61
C ILE A 253 -2.26 -4.56 -14.68
N LEU A 254 -2.90 -3.46 -14.28
CA LEU A 254 -3.40 -2.44 -15.21
C LEU A 254 -2.27 -1.73 -15.96
N PHE A 255 -1.25 -1.29 -15.23
CA PHE A 255 -0.11 -0.55 -15.77
C PHE A 255 1.20 -1.26 -15.40
N PRO A 256 1.64 -2.28 -16.18
CA PRO A 256 2.86 -3.05 -15.88
C PRO A 256 4.13 -2.35 -16.41
N GLY A 257 4.28 -1.04 -16.20
CA GLY A 257 5.42 -0.27 -16.70
C GLY A 257 6.72 -0.57 -15.96
N ARG A 258 7.83 -0.70 -16.70
CA ARG A 258 9.17 -1.01 -16.16
C ARG A 258 9.86 0.22 -15.57
N SER A 259 9.48 1.41 -16.01
CA SER A 259 9.98 2.70 -15.54
C SER A 259 8.84 3.69 -15.29
N ASN A 260 9.15 4.81 -14.61
CA ASN A 260 8.19 5.91 -14.46
C ASN A 260 7.73 6.48 -15.81
N ASN A 261 8.64 6.56 -16.78
CA ASN A 261 8.31 7.01 -18.13
C ASN A 261 7.33 6.03 -18.81
N GLU A 262 7.58 4.72 -18.75
CA GLU A 262 6.67 3.72 -19.30
C GLU A 262 5.30 3.71 -18.58
N MET A 263 5.28 3.92 -17.25
CA MET A 263 4.03 4.08 -16.51
C MET A 263 3.17 5.22 -17.07
N LEU A 264 3.75 6.42 -17.27
CA LEU A 264 3.03 7.55 -17.87
C LEU A 264 2.54 7.22 -19.28
N LYS A 265 3.34 6.51 -20.08
CA LYS A 265 2.95 6.08 -21.42
C LYS A 265 1.73 5.16 -21.41
N LEU A 266 1.69 4.19 -20.50
CA LEU A 266 0.58 3.26 -20.34
C LEU A 266 -0.68 3.97 -19.82
N MET A 267 -0.53 4.95 -18.92
CA MET A 267 -1.63 5.80 -18.47
C MET A 267 -2.24 6.58 -19.63
N MET A 268 -1.41 7.17 -20.50
CA MET A 268 -1.88 7.90 -21.69
C MET A 268 -2.53 7.01 -22.74
N ASP A 269 -2.10 5.75 -22.87
CA ASP A 269 -2.76 4.80 -23.78
C ASP A 269 -4.20 4.48 -23.36
N VAL A 270 -4.55 4.68 -22.08
CA VAL A 270 -5.91 4.49 -21.57
C VAL A 270 -6.68 5.80 -21.45
N LYS A 271 -6.02 6.87 -20.99
CA LYS A 271 -6.68 8.14 -20.60
C LYS A 271 -6.44 9.31 -21.56
N GLY A 272 -5.57 9.13 -22.55
CA GLY A 272 -5.14 10.19 -23.45
C GLY A 272 -4.10 11.12 -22.81
N ALA A 273 -3.88 12.28 -23.42
CA ALA A 273 -2.87 13.23 -22.98
C ALA A 273 -3.14 13.82 -21.58
N PHE A 274 -2.06 14.06 -20.83
CA PHE A 274 -2.12 14.83 -19.59
C PHE A 274 -2.52 16.29 -19.85
N PRO A 275 -3.36 16.91 -19.00
CA PRO A 275 -3.66 18.32 -19.13
C PRO A 275 -2.38 19.17 -19.04
N LYS A 276 -2.12 20.05 -20.01
CA LYS A 276 -0.92 20.91 -20.02
C LYS A 276 -0.77 21.74 -18.73
N LYS A 277 -1.89 22.21 -18.16
CA LYS A 277 -1.90 22.91 -16.86
C LYS A 277 -1.38 22.05 -15.70
N MET A 278 -1.66 20.75 -15.73
CA MET A 278 -1.14 19.79 -14.73
C MET A 278 0.37 19.62 -14.90
N LEU A 279 0.84 19.41 -16.14
CA LEU A 279 2.27 19.22 -16.43
C LEU A 279 3.10 20.43 -16.00
N LYS A 280 2.65 21.66 -16.26
CA LYS A 280 3.38 22.88 -15.87
C LYS A 280 3.62 23.05 -14.35
N ARG A 281 2.92 22.27 -13.50
CA ARG A 281 3.09 22.31 -12.03
C ARG A 281 4.04 21.25 -11.50
N GLY A 282 4.43 20.26 -12.30
CA GLY A 282 5.21 19.11 -11.84
C GLY A 282 6.71 19.39 -11.82
N GLN A 283 7.38 19.01 -10.73
CA GLN A 283 8.81 19.20 -10.53
C GLN A 283 9.68 18.28 -11.39
N PHE A 284 9.15 17.12 -11.82
CA PHE A 284 9.90 16.10 -12.55
C PHE A 284 9.45 15.94 -14.01
N VAL A 285 8.66 16.90 -14.51
CA VAL A 285 8.04 16.82 -15.85
C VAL A 285 9.08 16.80 -16.97
N ASN A 286 10.16 17.56 -16.83
CA ASN A 286 11.27 17.61 -17.78
C ASN A 286 12.01 16.26 -17.96
N GLN A 287 11.82 15.29 -17.05
CA GLN A 287 12.34 13.93 -17.23
C GLN A 287 11.54 13.12 -18.25
N HIS A 288 10.34 13.58 -18.61
CA HIS A 288 9.36 12.82 -19.37
C HIS A 288 8.73 13.58 -20.54
N PHE A 289 8.73 14.91 -20.48
CA PHE A 289 8.13 15.78 -21.49
C PHE A 289 9.13 16.84 -21.93
N GLU A 290 9.11 17.17 -23.22
CA GLU A 290 9.83 18.31 -23.75
C GLU A 290 9.13 19.61 -23.39
N ASP A 291 9.94 20.65 -23.16
CA ASP A 291 9.45 22.02 -23.00
C ASP A 291 9.18 22.67 -24.37
N ASP A 292 8.29 22.02 -25.13
CA ASP A 292 7.76 22.54 -26.40
C ASP A 292 6.30 22.99 -26.22
N PRO A 293 5.72 23.75 -27.18
CA PRO A 293 4.33 24.20 -27.07
C PRO A 293 3.30 23.07 -26.93
N ASN A 294 3.65 21.85 -27.32
CA ASN A 294 2.80 20.67 -27.26
C ASN A 294 2.97 19.89 -25.95
N MET A 295 4.00 20.18 -25.14
CA MET A 295 4.47 19.31 -24.06
C MET A 295 4.63 17.88 -24.60
N SER A 296 5.44 17.70 -25.65
CA SER A 296 5.59 16.39 -26.29
C SER A 296 6.18 15.37 -25.31
N PHE A 297 5.55 14.20 -25.21
CA PHE A 297 6.06 13.13 -24.35
C PHE A 297 7.29 12.48 -24.97
N ALA A 298 8.39 12.46 -24.23
CA ALA A 298 9.63 11.80 -24.61
C ALA A 298 9.64 10.37 -24.06
N LEU A 299 9.16 9.43 -24.86
CA LEU A 299 9.20 8.01 -24.53
C LEU A 299 10.65 7.51 -24.57
N GLN A 300 11.08 6.91 -23.48
CA GLN A 300 12.39 6.28 -23.30
C GLN A 300 12.23 4.77 -23.49
N GLU A 301 12.81 4.24 -24.55
CA GLU A 301 12.81 2.82 -24.91
C GLU A 301 14.25 2.30 -24.99
N GLU A 302 14.44 1.00 -24.90
CA GLU A 302 15.70 0.35 -25.29
C GLU A 302 15.50 -0.29 -26.66
N ASP A 303 16.42 -0.05 -27.59
CA ASP A 303 16.43 -0.76 -28.85
C ASP A 303 16.56 -2.28 -28.60
N PRO A 304 15.67 -3.11 -29.13
CA PRO A 304 15.60 -4.52 -28.77
C PRO A 304 16.83 -5.32 -29.22
N VAL A 305 17.59 -4.82 -30.20
CA VAL A 305 18.77 -5.49 -30.75
C VAL A 305 20.04 -4.96 -30.10
N THR A 306 20.22 -3.64 -30.14
CA THR A 306 21.46 -2.98 -29.73
C THR A 306 21.52 -2.64 -28.25
N ARG A 307 20.38 -2.70 -27.53
CA ARG A 307 20.24 -2.30 -26.13
C ARG A 307 20.58 -0.83 -25.85
N HIS A 308 20.70 -0.01 -26.90
CA HIS A 308 20.92 1.42 -26.74
C HIS A 308 19.62 2.14 -26.39
N PRO A 309 19.69 3.20 -25.55
CA PRO A 309 18.52 4.01 -25.23
C PRO A 309 18.06 4.78 -26.47
N VAL A 310 16.78 4.64 -26.80
CA VAL A 310 16.10 5.34 -27.88
C VAL A 310 15.07 6.28 -27.28
N ARG A 311 14.98 7.49 -27.84
CA ARG A 311 14.04 8.53 -27.40
C ARG A 311 13.08 8.87 -28.53
N ARG A 312 11.78 8.64 -28.33
CA ARG A 312 10.73 8.94 -29.30
C ARG A 312 9.79 10.01 -28.75
N LEU A 313 9.61 11.09 -29.52
CA LEU A 313 8.68 12.16 -29.16
C LEU A 313 7.25 11.83 -29.62
N ILE A 314 6.29 12.06 -28.73
CA ILE A 314 4.86 11.86 -28.97
C ILE A 314 4.13 13.16 -28.62
N SER A 315 3.80 13.96 -29.63
CA SER A 315 3.23 15.30 -29.44
C SER A 315 1.72 15.32 -29.20
N ASN A 316 0.99 14.22 -29.46
CA ASN A 316 -0.45 14.09 -29.24
C ASN A 316 -0.84 12.64 -28.89
N PRO A 317 -0.65 12.20 -27.63
CA PRO A 317 -1.05 10.87 -27.19
C PRO A 317 -2.57 10.67 -27.32
N THR A 318 -2.99 9.66 -28.07
CA THR A 318 -4.40 9.27 -28.23
C THR A 318 -4.75 8.08 -27.36
N VAL A 319 -6.01 8.00 -26.90
CA VAL A 319 -6.54 6.81 -26.23
C VAL A 319 -6.48 5.63 -27.21
N LYS A 320 -5.77 4.58 -26.85
CA LYS A 320 -5.70 3.33 -27.61
C LYS A 320 -6.78 2.34 -27.18
N ARG A 321 -7.06 2.28 -25.87
CA ARG A 321 -8.09 1.40 -25.30
C ARG A 321 -8.56 1.95 -23.95
N ASP A 322 -9.82 2.34 -23.90
CA ASP A 322 -10.49 2.82 -22.68
C ASP A 322 -10.87 1.65 -21.74
N PHE A 323 -11.46 1.94 -20.58
CA PHE A 323 -11.85 0.88 -19.64
C PHE A 323 -12.92 -0.05 -20.21
N ALA A 324 -13.85 0.44 -21.03
CA ALA A 324 -14.85 -0.41 -21.67
C ALA A 324 -14.19 -1.45 -22.59
N GLY A 325 -13.21 -1.02 -23.39
CA GLY A 325 -12.40 -1.89 -24.23
C GLY A 325 -11.45 -2.80 -23.46
N LEU A 326 -10.94 -2.38 -22.30
CA LEU A 326 -10.11 -3.22 -21.43
C LEU A 326 -10.91 -4.33 -20.73
N LEU A 327 -12.19 -4.09 -20.49
CA LEU A 327 -13.14 -5.05 -19.90
C LEU A 327 -13.95 -5.82 -20.95
N ALA A 328 -13.73 -5.53 -22.23
CA ALA A 328 -14.42 -6.21 -23.31
C ALA A 328 -14.07 -7.70 -23.34
N GLY A 329 -15.08 -8.56 -23.49
CA GLY A 329 -14.92 -10.01 -23.48
C GLY A 329 -14.80 -10.64 -22.08
N SER A 330 -14.83 -9.85 -21.00
CA SER A 330 -14.98 -10.38 -19.66
C SER A 330 -16.37 -10.96 -19.44
N GLU A 331 -16.45 -12.09 -18.73
CA GLU A 331 -17.72 -12.68 -18.33
C GLU A 331 -18.41 -11.83 -17.27
N GLY A 332 -19.72 -11.64 -17.39
CA GLY A 332 -20.53 -10.95 -16.41
C GLY A 332 -21.71 -10.18 -17.00
N ASP A 333 -22.55 -9.68 -16.11
CA ASP A 333 -23.67 -8.82 -16.47
C ASP A 333 -23.16 -7.51 -17.11
N LYS A 334 -23.64 -7.21 -18.32
CA LYS A 334 -23.18 -6.05 -19.13
C LYS A 334 -23.38 -4.72 -18.40
N ARG A 335 -24.47 -4.58 -17.62
CA ARG A 335 -24.75 -3.35 -16.87
C ARG A 335 -23.77 -3.19 -15.72
N LYS A 336 -23.47 -4.27 -14.99
CA LYS A 336 -22.44 -4.25 -13.93
C LYS A 336 -21.04 -3.95 -14.50
N LEU A 337 -20.71 -4.48 -15.67
CA LEU A 337 -19.46 -4.16 -16.37
C LEU A 337 -19.39 -2.68 -16.78
N ALA A 338 -20.47 -2.12 -17.31
CA ALA A 338 -20.55 -0.70 -17.63
C ALA A 338 -20.37 0.18 -16.38
N HIS A 339 -21.00 -0.19 -15.25
CA HIS A 339 -20.81 0.51 -13.99
C HIS A 339 -19.37 0.37 -13.46
N LEU A 340 -18.72 -0.78 -13.61
CA LEU A 340 -17.31 -0.97 -13.24
C LEU A 340 -16.39 -0.09 -14.09
N SER A 341 -16.63 -0.05 -15.41
CA SER A 341 -15.90 0.81 -16.33
C SER A 341 -16.01 2.28 -15.93
N ASP A 342 -17.22 2.79 -15.67
CA ASP A 342 -17.43 4.18 -15.23
C ASP A 342 -16.75 4.48 -13.89
N LEU A 343 -16.77 3.53 -12.94
CA LEU A 343 -16.06 3.68 -11.68
C LEU A 343 -14.55 3.83 -11.90
N LEU A 344 -13.95 2.95 -12.71
CA LEU A 344 -12.53 2.98 -13.03
C LEU A 344 -12.12 4.26 -13.77
N GLU A 345 -12.93 4.70 -14.75
CA GLU A 345 -12.72 5.95 -15.48
C GLU A 345 -12.56 7.15 -14.51
N ARG A 346 -13.40 7.20 -13.47
CA ARG A 346 -13.44 8.31 -12.50
C ARG A 346 -12.43 8.17 -11.35
N LEU A 347 -12.09 6.95 -10.93
CA LEU A 347 -11.02 6.72 -9.95
C LEU A 347 -9.64 7.01 -10.55
N LEU A 348 -9.46 6.69 -11.84
CA LEU A 348 -8.18 6.78 -12.56
C LEU A 348 -8.14 8.00 -13.49
N HIS A 349 -8.80 9.08 -13.09
CA HIS A 349 -8.67 10.36 -13.78
C HIS A 349 -7.24 10.90 -13.63
N LEU A 350 -6.59 11.38 -14.69
CA LEU A 350 -5.18 11.81 -14.63
C LEU A 350 -4.98 12.98 -13.66
N ASP A 351 -5.83 13.99 -13.74
CA ASP A 351 -5.86 15.12 -12.81
C ASP A 351 -6.41 14.68 -11.44
N PRO A 352 -5.62 14.73 -10.34
CA PRO A 352 -6.06 14.30 -9.01
C PRO A 352 -7.26 15.10 -8.49
N ASP A 353 -7.38 16.38 -8.86
CA ASP A 353 -8.46 17.27 -8.40
C ASP A 353 -9.84 16.86 -8.96
N LYS A 354 -9.86 16.01 -9.99
CA LYS A 354 -11.07 15.52 -10.66
C LYS A 354 -11.40 14.06 -10.33
N ARG A 355 -10.57 13.38 -9.53
CA ARG A 355 -10.85 12.00 -9.11
C ARG A 355 -11.99 11.97 -8.11
N LEU A 356 -12.74 10.88 -8.12
CA LEU A 356 -13.73 10.65 -7.06
C LEU A 356 -13.07 10.66 -5.69
N SER A 357 -13.70 11.32 -4.74
CA SER A 357 -13.39 11.12 -3.33
C SER A 357 -13.96 9.78 -2.82
N PRO A 358 -13.46 9.23 -1.71
CA PRO A 358 -13.99 7.98 -1.16
C PRO A 358 -15.51 8.04 -0.89
N LYS A 359 -16.01 9.19 -0.42
CA LYS A 359 -17.43 9.43 -0.14
C LYS A 359 -18.30 9.35 -1.38
N GLU A 360 -17.82 9.91 -2.50
CA GLU A 360 -18.54 9.86 -3.78
C GLU A 360 -18.47 8.48 -4.41
N ALA A 361 -17.30 7.82 -4.36
CA ALA A 361 -17.11 6.47 -4.85
C ALA A 361 -18.01 5.45 -4.13
N LEU A 362 -18.21 5.58 -2.82
CA LEU A 362 -19.16 4.74 -2.05
C LEU A 362 -20.63 4.92 -2.45
N ARG A 363 -20.96 6.02 -3.16
CA ARG A 363 -22.30 6.30 -3.71
C ARG A 363 -22.42 5.92 -5.18
N HIS A 364 -21.33 5.48 -5.80
CA HIS A 364 -21.30 5.13 -7.21
C HIS A 364 -22.26 3.97 -7.52
N PRO A 365 -22.95 3.96 -8.69
CA PRO A 365 -23.87 2.89 -9.07
C PRO A 365 -23.25 1.49 -8.98
N PHE A 366 -21.98 1.33 -9.35
CA PHE A 366 -21.27 0.05 -9.19
C PHE A 366 -21.32 -0.49 -7.74
N ILE A 367 -21.16 0.40 -6.74
CA ILE A 367 -21.15 0.02 -5.32
C ILE A 367 -22.57 -0.17 -4.78
N LYS A 368 -23.48 0.75 -5.14
CA LYS A 368 -24.85 0.82 -4.62
C LYS A 368 -25.83 -0.14 -5.29
N ASP A 369 -25.63 -0.50 -6.55
CA ASP A 369 -26.54 -1.36 -7.29
C ASP A 369 -26.39 -2.81 -6.81
N THR A 370 -27.17 -3.15 -5.78
CA THR A 370 -27.27 -4.50 -5.23
C THR A 370 -28.30 -5.35 -5.96
N ALA A 371 -28.93 -4.86 -7.03
CA ALA A 371 -30.02 -5.58 -7.66
C ALA A 371 -29.48 -6.83 -8.39
N ALA A 372 -29.79 -7.99 -7.83
CA ALA A 372 -30.31 -9.09 -8.63
C ALA A 372 -31.73 -8.69 -9.00
N LYS A 373 -31.98 -8.40 -10.28
CA LYS A 373 -33.30 -8.60 -10.85
C LYS A 373 -33.27 -9.93 -11.58
#